data_AF-A0A9W8GZ15-F1
#
_entry.id   AF-A0A9W8GZ15-F1
#
_cell.length_a   1.000
_cell.length_b   1.000
_cell.length_c   1.000
_cell.angle_alpha   90.00
_cell.angle_beta   90.00
_cell.angle_gamma   90.00
#
_symmetry.space_group_name_H-M   'P 1'
#
loop_
_entity.id
_entity.type
_entity.pdbx_description
1 polymer ?
#
loop_
_entity_poly.entity_id
_entity_poly.type
_entity_poly.pdbx_seq_one_letter_code
_entity_poly.pdbx_strand_id
1 'polypeptide(L)'
;MALKRAHGGVTVSQLQSSFAEIQGELKRVLDGVNTGRILESFDILSKVTDAVVDSCEALGLASELPVVETFQRDNFWRALNHCWLVALQNVSKAKTDEDRLREEHIVHLQNSVVRWGDTLDKFGLVDYEMGFWEADIMDALRTILESVKESASDDILDA
;
A
#
# COMPACT_ATOMS: atom_id res chain seq x y z
N MET A 1 0.15 44.96 -9.69
CA MET A 1 0.64 44.02 -10.73
C MET A 1 0.82 42.67 -10.04
N ALA A 2 0.09 41.66 -10.49
CA ALA A 2 -0.19 40.43 -9.75
C ALA A 2 1.01 39.47 -9.62
N LEU A 3 0.98 38.72 -8.52
CA LEU A 3 1.76 37.55 -8.10
C LEU A 3 2.58 36.84 -9.19
N LYS A 4 3.89 36.72 -8.96
CA LYS A 4 4.69 35.59 -9.48
C LYS A 4 4.80 34.58 -8.34
N ARG A 5 3.99 33.50 -8.44
CA ARG A 5 3.95 32.38 -7.50
C ARG A 5 5.37 31.81 -7.30
N ALA A 6 5.79 31.67 -6.05
CA ALA A 6 6.91 30.80 -5.71
C ALA A 6 6.48 29.36 -6.01
N HIS A 7 6.95 28.78 -7.11
CA HIS A 7 7.02 27.33 -7.21
C HIS A 7 8.25 26.91 -6.41
N GLY A 8 8.04 26.65 -5.11
CA GLY A 8 9.02 25.96 -4.30
C GLY A 8 9.15 24.55 -4.85
N GLY A 9 10.08 24.35 -5.79
CA GLY A 9 10.41 23.01 -6.27
C GLY A 9 10.87 22.16 -5.11
N VAL A 10 10.31 20.96 -4.99
CA VAL A 10 10.78 19.97 -4.01
C VAL A 10 12.27 19.75 -4.25
N THR A 11 13.07 19.91 -3.21
CA THR A 11 14.51 19.70 -3.29
C THR A 11 14.84 18.22 -3.30
N VAL A 12 15.96 17.83 -3.93
CA VAL A 12 16.45 16.45 -3.93
C VAL A 12 16.57 15.89 -2.51
N SER A 13 17.02 16.72 -1.55
CA SER A 13 17.13 16.32 -0.15
C SER A 13 15.78 16.03 0.50
N GLN A 14 14.73 16.79 0.17
CA GLN A 14 13.38 16.52 0.67
C GLN A 14 12.83 15.20 0.11
N LEU A 15 13.02 14.95 -1.20
CA LEU A 15 12.66 13.67 -1.81
C LEU A 15 13.37 12.50 -1.14
N GLN A 16 14.68 12.61 -0.93
CA GLN A 16 15.46 11.58 -0.25
C GLN A 16 14.95 11.31 1.17
N SER A 17 14.58 12.36 1.91
CA SER A 17 13.98 12.19 3.25
C SER A 17 12.62 11.51 3.18
N SER A 18 11.74 11.90 2.26
CA SER A 18 10.44 11.25 2.07
C SER A 18 10.58 9.77 1.69
N PHE A 19 11.50 9.44 0.79
CA PHE A 19 11.76 8.04 0.43
C PHE A 19 12.32 7.23 1.59
N ALA A 20 13.25 7.79 2.37
CA ALA A 20 13.79 7.12 3.54
C ALA A 20 12.70 6.86 4.60
N GLU A 21 11.78 7.81 4.80
CA GLU A 21 10.64 7.66 5.69
C GLU A 21 9.69 6.56 5.21
N ILE A 22 9.29 6.57 3.93
CA ILE A 22 8.43 5.54 3.33
C ILE A 22 9.08 4.15 3.48
N GLN A 23 10.36 4.02 3.14
CA GLN A 23 11.10 2.76 3.30
C GLN A 23 11.15 2.29 4.76
N GLY A 24 11.30 3.22 5.71
CA GLY A 24 11.23 2.95 7.13
C GLY A 24 9.88 2.36 7.54
N GLU A 25 8.79 2.97 7.08
CA GLU A 25 7.43 2.47 7.38
C GLU A 25 7.15 1.12 6.72
N LEU A 26 7.54 0.90 5.45
CA LEU A 26 7.41 -0.41 4.81
C LEU A 26 8.16 -1.50 5.57
N LYS A 27 9.36 -1.19 6.09
CA LYS A 27 10.09 -2.13 6.94
C LYS A 27 9.33 -2.42 8.25
N ARG A 28 8.76 -1.39 8.89
CA ARG A 28 7.95 -1.56 10.11
C ARG A 28 6.73 -2.44 9.86
N VAL A 29 6.08 -2.31 8.69
CA VAL A 29 4.98 -3.19 8.27
C VAL A 29 5.45 -4.64 8.25
N LEU A 30 6.56 -4.94 7.57
CA LEU A 30 7.09 -6.31 7.46
C LEU A 30 7.51 -6.89 8.82
N ASP A 31 8.14 -6.08 9.68
CA ASP A 31 8.48 -6.48 11.05
C ASP A 31 7.22 -6.75 11.89
N GLY A 32 6.19 -5.92 11.76
CA GLY A 32 4.88 -6.09 12.40
C GLY A 32 4.19 -7.38 11.95
N VAL A 33 4.15 -7.64 10.64
CA VAL A 33 3.59 -8.86 10.05
C VAL A 33 4.34 -10.09 10.56
N ASN A 34 5.67 -10.05 10.55
CA ASN A 34 6.48 -11.16 11.04
C ASN A 34 6.30 -11.41 12.55
N THR A 35 5.95 -10.38 13.31
CA THR A 35 5.65 -10.47 14.73
C THR A 35 4.17 -10.71 15.04
N GLY A 36 3.32 -10.87 14.02
CA GLY A 36 1.89 -11.19 14.15
C GLY A 36 0.98 -10.02 14.53
N ARG A 37 1.47 -8.77 14.44
CA ARG A 37 0.71 -7.53 14.66
C ARG A 37 0.00 -7.11 13.38
N ILE A 38 -0.93 -7.95 12.93
CA ILE A 38 -1.48 -7.88 11.57
C ILE A 38 -2.30 -6.61 11.35
N LEU A 39 -3.28 -6.30 12.21
CA LEU A 39 -4.10 -5.08 12.03
C LEU A 39 -3.27 -3.80 12.04
N GLU A 40 -2.34 -3.67 13.00
CA GLU A 40 -1.43 -2.51 13.07
C GLU A 40 -0.60 -2.37 11.78
N SER A 41 -0.06 -3.48 11.27
CA SER A 41 0.68 -3.49 10.01
C SER A 41 -0.16 -3.04 8.82
N PHE A 42 -1.42 -3.47 8.72
CA PHE A 42 -2.30 -3.03 7.63
C PHE A 42 -2.75 -1.57 7.76
N ASP A 43 -2.92 -1.06 8.99
CA ASP A 43 -3.17 0.37 9.23
C ASP A 43 -1.99 1.24 8.77
N ILE A 44 -0.76 0.87 9.13
CA ILE A 44 0.46 1.56 8.68
C ILE A 44 0.58 1.47 7.15
N LEU A 45 0.45 0.27 6.59
CA LEU A 45 0.60 0.05 5.15
C LEU A 45 -0.42 0.85 4.33
N SER A 46 -1.67 0.93 4.80
CA SER A 46 -2.73 1.72 4.16
C SER A 46 -2.41 3.21 4.20
N LYS A 47 -1.98 3.75 5.36
CA LYS A 47 -1.61 5.16 5.52
C LYS A 47 -0.42 5.55 4.64
N VAL A 48 0.59 4.69 4.56
CA VAL A 48 1.74 4.90 3.68
C VAL A 48 1.29 4.90 2.21
N THR A 49 0.45 3.94 1.83
CA THR A 49 -0.06 3.84 0.45
C THR A 49 -0.90 5.07 0.09
N ASP A 50 -1.79 5.53 0.98
CA ASP A 50 -2.53 6.79 0.82
C ASP A 50 -1.58 7.97 0.56
N ALA A 51 -0.59 8.18 1.42
CA ALA A 51 0.35 9.29 1.30
C ALA A 51 1.16 9.24 -0.01
N VAL A 52 1.56 8.04 -0.43
CA VAL A 52 2.29 7.80 -1.68
C VAL A 52 1.42 8.10 -2.89
N VAL A 53 0.18 7.62 -2.90
CA VAL A 53 -0.78 7.82 -4.00
C VAL A 53 -1.14 9.30 -4.13
N ASP A 54 -1.46 9.96 -3.02
CA ASP A 54 -1.82 11.38 -3.00
C ASP A 54 -0.66 12.29 -3.46
N SER A 55 0.58 11.88 -3.18
CA SER A 55 1.78 12.66 -3.46
C SER A 55 2.62 12.11 -4.62
N CYS A 56 2.09 11.21 -5.45
CA CYS A 56 2.90 10.45 -6.41
C CYS A 56 3.62 11.34 -7.44
N GLU A 57 2.98 12.41 -7.93
CA GLU A 57 3.62 13.41 -8.80
C GLU A 57 4.74 14.16 -8.09
N ALA A 58 4.48 14.60 -6.85
CA ALA A 58 5.46 15.35 -6.06
C ALA A 58 6.67 14.50 -5.69
N LEU A 59 6.49 13.19 -5.53
CA LEU A 59 7.53 12.20 -5.32
C LEU A 59 8.26 11.81 -6.61
N GLY A 60 7.80 12.27 -7.79
CA GLY A 60 8.36 11.85 -9.08
C GLY A 60 7.98 10.44 -9.50
N LEU A 61 7.01 9.81 -8.82
CA LEU A 61 6.53 8.45 -9.10
C LEU A 61 5.61 8.37 -10.31
N ALA A 62 5.06 9.50 -10.77
CA ALA A 62 4.25 9.62 -11.98
C ALA A 62 5.01 10.25 -13.17
N SER A 63 6.28 10.59 -12.99
CA SER A 63 7.11 11.17 -14.05
C SER A 63 7.80 10.09 -14.88
N GLU A 64 7.78 10.25 -16.20
CA GLU A 64 8.61 9.47 -17.15
C GLU A 64 10.07 9.93 -17.18
N LEU A 65 10.34 11.16 -16.70
CA LEU A 65 11.70 11.69 -16.59
C LEU A 65 12.23 11.47 -15.17
N PRO A 66 13.47 10.97 -15.03
CA PRO A 66 14.08 10.76 -13.71
C PRO A 66 14.23 12.10 -12.99
N VAL A 67 13.59 12.23 -11.83
CA VAL A 67 13.70 13.42 -10.96
C VAL A 67 15.07 13.48 -10.27
N VAL A 68 15.68 12.31 -10.06
CA VAL A 68 17.05 12.12 -9.57
C VAL A 68 17.67 10.98 -10.37
N GLU A 69 18.91 11.12 -10.86
CA GLU A 69 19.58 10.09 -11.69
C GLU A 69 19.64 8.69 -11.05
N THR A 70 19.66 8.62 -9.72
CA THR A 70 19.71 7.35 -8.97
C THR A 70 18.34 6.79 -8.62
N PHE A 71 17.26 7.52 -8.90
CA PHE A 71 15.92 7.11 -8.51
C PHE A 71 15.31 6.13 -9.51
N GLN A 72 15.08 4.89 -9.05
CA GLN A 72 14.45 3.83 -9.83
C GLN A 72 12.99 3.68 -9.42
N ARG A 73 12.11 4.40 -10.14
CA ARG A 73 10.65 4.43 -9.93
C ARG A 73 10.03 3.04 -9.90
N ASP A 74 10.41 2.19 -10.84
CA ASP A 74 9.93 0.81 -10.96
C ASP A 74 10.29 -0.01 -9.70
N ASN A 75 11.48 0.18 -9.15
CA ASN A 75 11.88 -0.49 -7.92
C ASN A 75 11.09 -0.02 -6.71
N PHE A 76 10.69 1.26 -6.66
CA PHE A 76 9.79 1.74 -5.61
C PHE A 76 8.42 1.05 -5.67
N TRP A 77 7.77 1.06 -6.84
CA TRP A 77 6.46 0.44 -7.00
C TRP A 77 6.50 -1.05 -6.72
N ARG A 78 7.52 -1.77 -7.23
CA ARG A 78 7.74 -3.18 -6.90
C ARG A 78 7.90 -3.41 -5.39
N ALA A 79 8.65 -2.57 -4.69
CA ALA A 79 8.82 -2.72 -3.23
C ALA A 79 7.50 -2.52 -2.48
N LEU A 80 6.69 -1.53 -2.85
CA LEU A 80 5.37 -1.30 -2.27
C LEU A 80 4.43 -2.48 -2.54
N ASN A 81 4.34 -2.93 -3.79
CA ASN A 81 3.48 -4.05 -4.19
C ASN A 81 3.90 -5.35 -3.48
N HIS A 82 5.20 -5.64 -3.42
CA HIS A 82 5.69 -6.80 -2.67
C HIS A 82 5.40 -6.69 -1.17
N CYS A 83 5.47 -5.49 -0.57
CA CYS A 83 5.09 -5.31 0.83
C CYS A 83 3.62 -5.69 1.06
N TRP A 84 2.71 -5.26 0.18
CA TRP A 84 1.31 -5.68 0.19
C TRP A 84 1.14 -7.18 0.07
N LEU A 85 1.72 -7.81 -0.96
CA LEU A 85 1.56 -9.24 -1.17
C LEU A 85 2.14 -10.07 -0.02
N VAL A 86 3.29 -9.67 0.53
CA VAL A 86 3.86 -10.33 1.71
C VAL A 86 2.97 -10.15 2.93
N ALA A 87 2.44 -8.95 3.18
CA ALA A 87 1.51 -8.73 4.29
C ALA A 87 0.26 -9.62 4.16
N LEU A 88 -0.34 -9.68 2.96
CA LEU A 88 -1.53 -10.47 2.65
C LEU A 88 -1.29 -11.97 2.78
N GLN A 89 -0.14 -12.49 2.32
CA GLN A 89 0.22 -13.91 2.47
C GLN A 89 0.41 -14.34 3.92
N ASN A 90 0.56 -13.39 4.85
CA ASN A 90 0.90 -13.66 6.25
C ASN A 90 -0.22 -13.29 7.23
N VAL A 91 -1.43 -13.01 6.75
CA VAL A 91 -2.59 -12.64 7.60
C VAL A 91 -2.93 -13.69 8.66
N SER A 92 -2.64 -14.96 8.38
CA SER A 92 -2.83 -16.07 9.33
C SER A 92 -1.84 -16.08 10.50
N LYS A 93 -0.80 -15.24 10.47
CA LYS A 93 0.18 -15.09 11.57
C LYS A 93 -0.31 -14.22 12.73
N ALA A 94 -1.56 -13.71 12.67
CA ALA A 94 -2.15 -12.95 13.76
C ALA A 94 -1.98 -13.69 15.10
N LYS A 95 -1.40 -13.02 16.10
CA LYS A 95 -1.12 -13.62 17.42
C LYS A 95 -2.31 -13.66 18.34
N THR A 96 -3.21 -12.68 18.17
CA THR A 96 -4.38 -12.46 19.00
C THR A 96 -5.61 -12.44 18.10
N ASP A 97 -6.80 -12.66 18.67
CA ASP A 97 -8.04 -12.57 17.90
C ASP A 97 -8.35 -11.12 17.49
N GLU A 98 -7.91 -10.17 18.31
CA GLU A 98 -7.97 -8.74 18.04
C GLU A 98 -7.09 -8.35 16.85
N ASP A 99 -5.96 -9.03 16.60
CA ASP A 99 -5.09 -8.78 15.45
C ASP A 99 -5.60 -9.41 14.14
N ARG A 100 -6.68 -10.21 14.15
CA ARG A 100 -7.16 -10.88 12.94
C ARG A 100 -7.87 -9.90 12.01
N LEU A 101 -7.60 -10.02 10.71
CA LEU A 101 -8.45 -9.40 9.70
C LEU A 101 -9.82 -10.05 9.70
N ARG A 102 -10.86 -9.20 9.78
CA ARG A 102 -12.27 -9.59 9.71
C ARG A 102 -12.83 -9.12 8.37
N GLU A 103 -14.02 -9.59 8.02
CA GLU A 103 -14.70 -9.19 6.77
C GLU A 103 -14.73 -7.66 6.59
N GLU A 104 -15.10 -6.91 7.62
CA GLU A 104 -15.14 -5.44 7.57
C GLU A 104 -13.78 -4.81 7.25
N HIS A 105 -12.69 -5.35 7.81
CA HIS A 105 -11.33 -4.88 7.53
C HIS A 105 -10.96 -5.16 6.06
N ILE A 106 -11.29 -6.35 5.56
CA ILE A 106 -10.95 -6.75 4.19
C ILE A 106 -11.76 -5.95 3.16
N VAL A 107 -13.06 -5.75 3.40
CA VAL A 107 -13.92 -4.91 2.54
C VAL A 107 -13.42 -3.47 2.54
N HIS A 108 -13.00 -2.94 3.69
CA HIS A 108 -12.40 -1.60 3.76
C HIS A 108 -11.12 -1.51 2.92
N LEU A 109 -10.24 -2.52 3.02
CA LEU A 109 -9.01 -2.58 2.22
C LEU A 109 -9.31 -2.66 0.72
N GLN A 110 -10.28 -3.48 0.30
CA GLN A 110 -10.70 -3.57 -1.11
C GLN A 110 -11.17 -2.21 -1.65
N ASN A 111 -11.98 -1.47 -0.88
CA ASN A 111 -12.43 -0.14 -1.28
C ASN A 111 -11.26 0.86 -1.39
N SER A 112 -10.28 0.77 -0.49
CA SER A 112 -9.07 1.61 -0.56
C SER A 112 -8.21 1.27 -1.76
N VAL A 113 -8.05 -0.01 -2.10
CA VAL A 113 -7.29 -0.47 -3.27
C VAL A 113 -7.91 0.04 -4.57
N VAL A 114 -9.23 -0.05 -4.73
CA VAL A 114 -9.94 0.55 -5.88
C VAL A 114 -9.72 2.07 -5.94
N ARG A 115 -9.84 2.77 -4.80
CA ARG A 115 -9.59 4.23 -4.73
C ARG A 115 -8.17 4.60 -5.15
N TRP A 116 -7.17 3.82 -4.73
CA TRP A 116 -5.78 4.03 -5.11
C TRP A 116 -5.57 3.80 -6.60
N GLY A 117 -6.12 2.71 -7.12
CA GLY A 117 -6.20 2.39 -8.54
C GLY A 117 -6.75 3.55 -9.36
N ASP A 118 -7.99 3.97 -9.09
CA ASP A 118 -8.66 5.08 -9.75
C ASP A 118 -7.81 6.37 -9.75
N THR A 119 -7.10 6.63 -8.65
CA THR A 119 -6.24 7.81 -8.51
C THR A 119 -4.98 7.71 -9.36
N LEU A 120 -4.42 6.51 -9.50
CA LEU A 120 -3.19 6.22 -10.23
C LEU A 120 -3.43 5.99 -11.74
N ASP A 121 -4.65 5.62 -12.14
CA ASP A 121 -5.01 5.32 -13.54
C ASP A 121 -4.75 6.52 -14.47
N LYS A 122 -5.03 7.74 -14.01
CA LYS A 122 -4.75 8.97 -14.77
C LYS A 122 -3.27 9.19 -15.12
N PHE A 123 -2.37 8.47 -14.45
CA PHE A 123 -0.93 8.49 -14.71
C PHE A 123 -0.45 7.24 -15.47
N GLY A 124 -1.34 6.28 -15.77
CA GLY A 124 -0.97 4.99 -16.34
C GLY A 124 -0.19 4.10 -15.36
N LEU A 125 -0.46 4.22 -14.06
CA LEU A 125 0.27 3.53 -12.99
C LEU A 125 -0.52 2.38 -12.35
N VAL A 126 -1.47 1.77 -13.06
CA VAL A 126 -2.31 0.67 -12.55
C VAL A 126 -2.14 -0.57 -13.40
N ASP A 127 -1.86 -1.72 -12.78
CA ASP A 127 -1.70 -3.03 -13.43
C ASP A 127 -0.65 -3.04 -14.55
N TYR A 128 0.34 -2.16 -14.44
CA TYR A 128 1.54 -2.13 -15.26
C TYR A 128 2.74 -2.59 -14.43
N GLU A 129 3.76 -3.15 -15.10
CA GLU A 129 5.02 -3.56 -14.44
C GLU A 129 5.70 -2.43 -13.66
N MET A 130 5.37 -1.17 -13.98
CA MET A 130 5.96 0.04 -13.43
C MET A 130 5.04 0.79 -12.43
N GLY A 131 3.89 0.22 -12.06
CA GLY A 131 2.88 0.87 -11.23
C GLY A 131 2.36 0.00 -10.08
N PHE A 132 1.21 0.37 -9.53
CA PHE A 132 0.52 -0.35 -8.48
C PHE A 132 -0.16 -1.61 -9.03
N TRP A 133 0.03 -2.74 -8.35
CA TRP A 133 -0.53 -4.03 -8.75
C TRP A 133 -1.93 -4.22 -8.16
N GLU A 134 -2.88 -3.41 -8.61
CA GLU A 134 -4.25 -3.42 -8.10
C GLU A 134 -4.88 -4.80 -8.22
N ALA A 135 -4.80 -5.43 -9.40
CA ALA A 135 -5.40 -6.72 -9.67
C ALA A 135 -4.88 -7.81 -8.73
N ASP A 136 -3.57 -7.94 -8.57
CA ASP A 136 -2.94 -8.95 -7.72
C ASP A 136 -3.28 -8.75 -6.24
N ILE A 137 -3.26 -7.50 -5.78
CA ILE A 137 -3.62 -7.14 -4.39
C ILE A 137 -5.10 -7.41 -4.14
N MET A 138 -5.97 -7.06 -5.09
CA MET A 138 -7.41 -7.32 -5.02
C MET A 138 -7.72 -8.81 -5.02
N ASP A 139 -7.04 -9.61 -5.85
CA ASP A 139 -7.20 -11.06 -5.88
C ASP A 139 -6.80 -11.69 -4.54
N ALA A 140 -5.65 -11.29 -3.99
CA ALA A 140 -5.23 -11.77 -2.67
C ALA A 140 -6.25 -11.40 -1.57
N LEU A 141 -6.79 -10.17 -1.59
CA LEU A 141 -7.85 -9.76 -0.65
C LEU A 141 -9.14 -10.58 -0.83
N ARG A 142 -9.54 -10.89 -2.07
CA ARG A 142 -10.72 -11.74 -2.36
C ARG A 142 -10.53 -13.14 -1.77
N THR A 143 -9.38 -13.77 -1.99
CA THR A 143 -9.08 -15.09 -1.42
C THR A 143 -9.14 -15.08 0.11
N ILE A 144 -8.59 -14.04 0.76
CA ILE A 144 -8.64 -13.92 2.22
C ILE A 144 -10.09 -13.74 2.70
N LEU A 145 -10.90 -12.95 1.99
CA LEU A 145 -12.31 -12.73 2.33
C LEU A 145 -13.12 -14.04 2.28
N GLU A 146 -12.89 -14.86 1.25
CA GLU A 146 -13.53 -16.17 1.11
C GLU A 146 -13.18 -17.08 2.30
N SER A 147 -11.89 -17.17 2.66
CA SER A 147 -11.44 -17.97 3.82
C SER A 147 -12.05 -17.49 5.15
N VAL A 148 -12.18 -16.18 5.34
CA VAL A 148 -12.80 -15.62 6.56
C VAL A 148 -14.29 -15.98 6.63
N LYS A 149 -15.00 -15.94 5.50
CA LYS A 149 -16.43 -16.30 5.44
C LYS A 149 -16.68 -17.78 5.68
N GLU A 150 -15.83 -18.65 5.16
CA GLU A 150 -15.90 -20.09 5.41
C GLU A 150 -15.72 -20.40 6.90
N SER A 151 -14.70 -19.81 7.54
CA SER A 151 -14.48 -20.00 8.98
C SER A 151 -15.65 -19.55 9.86
N ALA A 152 -16.33 -18.46 9.49
CA ALA A 152 -17.49 -17.97 10.23
C ALA A 152 -18.73 -18.84 10.06
N SER A 153 -18.84 -19.57 8.94
CA SER A 153 -19.95 -20.50 8.70
C SER A 153 -19.81 -21.78 9.50
N ASP A 154 -18.58 -22.26 9.72
CA ASP A 154 -18.31 -23.47 10.50
C ASP A 154 -18.64 -23.26 11.99
N ASP A 155 -18.33 -22.08 12.55
CA ASP A 155 -18.64 -21.72 13.93
C ASP A 155 -20.16 -21.73 14.25
N ILE A 156 -21.03 -21.57 13.25
CA ILE A 156 -22.50 -21.56 13.41
C ILE A 156 -23.08 -22.98 13.47
N LEU A 157 -22.40 -23.96 12.87
CA LEU A 157 -22.87 -25.35 12.81
C LEU A 157 -22.56 -26.15 14.08
N ASP A 158 -21.57 -25.68 14.86
CA ASP A 158 -21.11 -26.31 16.10
C ASP A 158 -21.69 -25.67 17.38
N ALA A 159 -22.55 -24.63 17.26
CA ALA A 159 -23.21 -23.92 18.37
C ALA A 159 -24.67 -24.33 18.58
#